data_AF-A0A5P9BH12-F1
#
_entry.id   AF-A0A5P9BH12-F1
#
_cell.length_a   1.000
_cell.length_b   1.000
_cell.length_c   1.000
_cell.angle_alpha   90.00
_cell.angle_beta   90.00
_cell.angle_gamma   90.00
#
_symmetry.space_group_name_H-M   'P 1'
#
loop_
_entity.id
_entity.type
_entity.pdbx_description
1 polymer ?
#
loop_
_entity_poly.entity_id
_entity_poly.type
_entity_poly.pdbx_seq_one_letter_code
_entity_poly.pdbx_strand_id
1 'polypeptide(L)' 'MGSTMKQLRLQLNQLLSDTRREWMREVLYNYRLTNKKLWYYYGYHSSNEMKEDLLKKGSKQSLTVQ' A
#
# COMPACT_ATOMS: atom_id res chain seq x y z
N MET A 1 -17.72 -16.45 -16.51
CA MET A 1 -16.84 -15.31 -16.89
C MET A 1 -16.91 -14.11 -15.95
N GLY A 2 -18.08 -13.69 -15.41
CA GLY A 2 -18.16 -12.53 -14.49
C GLY A 2 -17.40 -12.67 -13.15
N SER A 3 -17.22 -13.90 -12.64
CA SER A 3 -16.49 -14.16 -11.39
C SER A 3 -14.97 -13.90 -11.50
N THR A 4 -14.36 -14.30 -12.62
CA THR A 4 -12.91 -14.19 -12.85
C THR A 4 -12.45 -12.74 -12.94
N MET A 5 -13.19 -11.88 -13.65
CA MET A 5 -12.88 -10.45 -13.74
C MET A 5 -13.01 -9.75 -12.39
N LYS A 6 -13.98 -10.16 -11.57
CA LYS A 6 -14.15 -9.64 -10.21
C LYS A 6 -12.98 -10.04 -9.31
N GLN A 7 -12.52 -11.29 -9.39
CA GLN A 7 -11.35 -11.77 -8.66
C GLN A 7 -10.07 -11.05 -9.09
N LEU A 8 -9.84 -10.88 -10.39
CA LEU A 8 -8.69 -10.15 -10.91
C LEU A 8 -8.66 -8.70 -10.41
N ARG A 9 -9.80 -8.01 -10.44
CA ARG A 9 -9.91 -6.64 -9.92
C ARG A 9 -9.57 -6.55 -8.43
N LEU A 10 -10.02 -7.53 -7.64
CA LEU A 10 -9.68 -7.61 -6.21
C LEU A 10 -8.17 -7.82 -6.01
N GLN A 11 -7.56 -8.72 -6.75
CA GLN A 11 -6.12 -8.99 -6.69
C GLN A 11 -5.29 -7.75 -7.08
N LEU A 12 -5.67 -7.05 -8.15
CA LEU A 12 -5.01 -5.81 -8.56
C LEU A 12 -5.13 -4.71 -7.51
N ASN A 13 -6.31 -4.53 -6.92
CA ASN A 13 -6.51 -3.54 -5.86
C ASN A 13 -5.67 -3.87 -4.61
N GLN A 14 -5.54 -5.17 -4.29
CA GLN A 14 -4.70 -5.62 -3.19
C GLN A 14 -3.22 -5.34 -3.48
N LEU A 15 -2.74 -5.69 -4.66
CA LEU A 15 -1.35 -5.45 -5.08
C LEU A 15 -0.99 -3.96 -5.06
N LEU A 16 -1.89 -3.10 -5.56
CA LEU A 16 -1.71 -1.64 -5.51
C LEU A 16 -1.64 -1.12 -4.08
N SER A 17 -2.51 -1.65 -3.20
CA SER A 17 -2.53 -1.26 -1.78
C SER A 17 -1.26 -1.68 -1.06
N ASP A 18 -0.78 -2.90 -1.31
CA ASP A 18 0.44 -3.43 -0.70
C ASP A 18 1.68 -2.68 -1.21
N THR A 19 1.77 -2.44 -2.51
CA THR A 19 2.86 -1.65 -3.12
C THR A 19 2.89 -0.24 -2.52
N ARG A 20 1.75 0.45 -2.44
CA ARG A 20 1.67 1.78 -1.83
C ARG A 20 2.19 1.76 -0.39
N ARG A 21 1.81 0.76 0.40
CA ARG A 21 2.23 0.62 1.80
C ARG A 21 3.74 0.39 1.92
N GLU A 22 4.31 -0.47 1.09
CA GLU A 22 5.75 -0.75 1.09
C GLU A 22 6.56 0.51 0.79
N TRP A 23 6.22 1.21 -0.29
CA TRP A 23 6.88 2.46 -0.66
C TRP A 23 6.76 3.52 0.45
N MET A 24 5.60 3.63 1.09
CA MET A 24 5.43 4.56 2.20
C MET A 24 6.29 4.21 3.42
N ARG A 25 6.47 2.92 3.71
CA ARG A 25 7.38 2.48 4.79
C ARG A 25 8.83 2.84 4.46
N GLU A 26 9.26 2.59 3.23
CA GLU A 26 10.60 2.97 2.77
C GLU A 26 10.83 4.49 2.92
N VAL A 27 9.91 5.30 2.43
CA VAL A 27 10.00 6.77 2.48
C VAL A 27 10.04 7.30 3.91
N LEU A 28 9.19 6.78 4.79
CA LEU A 28 9.08 7.27 6.17
C LEU A 28 10.19 6.74 7.07
N TYR A 29 10.54 5.47 6.97
CA TYR A 29 11.44 4.81 7.93
C TYR A 29 12.89 4.79 7.44
N ASN A 30 13.13 4.59 6.14
CA ASN A 30 14.49 4.52 5.60
C ASN A 30 14.99 5.91 5.18
N TYR A 31 14.19 6.65 4.39
CA TYR A 31 14.57 7.99 3.93
C TYR A 31 14.20 9.12 4.91
N ARG A 32 13.41 8.81 5.96
CA ARG A 32 12.99 9.76 7.01
C ARG A 32 12.32 11.02 6.46
N LEU A 33 11.61 10.92 5.34
CA LEU A 33 10.91 12.04 4.72
C LEU A 33 9.63 12.36 5.50
N THR A 34 9.61 13.48 6.24
CA THR A 34 8.51 13.85 7.14
C THR A 34 7.65 15.01 6.59
N ASN A 35 7.23 14.91 5.32
CA ASN A 35 6.33 15.90 4.74
C ASN A 35 4.89 15.73 5.26
N LYS A 36 4.29 16.79 5.80
CA LYS A 36 2.89 16.81 6.30
C LYS A 36 1.85 16.44 5.25
N LYS A 37 2.18 16.55 3.96
CA LYS A 37 1.33 16.21 2.81
C LYS A 37 1.74 14.91 2.10
N LEU A 38 2.65 14.11 2.67
CA LEU A 38 3.13 12.89 2.01
C LEU A 38 1.99 11.93 1.64
N TRP A 39 1.01 11.78 2.53
CA TRP A 39 -0.20 10.97 2.30
C TRP A 39 -0.94 11.35 1.01
N TYR A 40 -0.97 12.63 0.65
CA TYR A 40 -1.67 13.13 -0.53
C TYR A 40 -1.00 12.65 -1.83
N TYR A 41 0.33 12.69 -1.88
CA TYR A 41 1.09 12.28 -3.07
C TYR A 41 1.00 10.77 -3.34
N TYR A 42 0.75 9.97 -2.30
CA TYR A 42 0.57 8.53 -2.41
C TYR A 42 -0.91 8.13 -2.54
N GLY A 43 -1.80 9.09 -2.78
CA GLY A 43 -3.21 8.81 -3.09
C GLY A 43 -4.04 8.34 -1.90
N TYR A 44 -3.63 8.67 -0.67
CA TYR A 44 -4.53 8.56 0.49
C TYR A 44 -5.48 9.76 0.52
N HIS A 45 -6.69 9.55 1.01
CA HIS A 45 -7.69 10.60 1.22
C HIS A 45 -7.38 11.43 2.46
N SER A 46 -6.64 10.89 3.42
CA SER A 46 -6.22 11.61 4.61
C SER A 46 -4.93 11.05 5.22
N SER A 47 -4.29 11.87 6.08
CA SER A 47 -3.17 11.42 6.90
C SER A 47 -3.53 10.26 7.84
N ASN A 48 -4.78 10.18 8.30
CA ASN A 48 -5.24 9.10 9.18
C ASN A 48 -5.38 7.78 8.42
N GLU A 49 -5.93 7.80 7.19
CA GLU A 49 -5.99 6.61 6.33
C GLU A 49 -4.60 6.02 6.09
N MET A 50 -3.62 6.88 5.81
CA MET A 50 -2.21 6.47 5.68
C MET A 50 -1.68 5.81 6.95
N LYS A 51 -1.93 6.40 8.13
CA LYS A 51 -1.49 5.84 9.41
C LYS A 51 -2.12 4.47 9.66
N GLU A 52 -3.42 4.34 9.45
CA GLU A 52 -4.15 3.07 9.62
C GLU A 52 -3.62 2.00 8.66
N ASP A 53 -3.38 2.37 7.41
CA ASP A 53 -2.82 1.46 6.41
C ASP A 53 -1.41 0.99 6.78
N LEU A 54 -0.55 1.88 7.27
CA LEU A 54 0.79 1.52 7.73
C LEU A 54 0.79 0.61 8.96
N LEU A 55 -0.19 0.78 9.86
CA LEU A 55 -0.39 -0.03 11.06
C LEU A 55 -0.93 -1.44 10.75
N LYS A 56 -1.57 -1.64 9.60
CA LYS A 56 -1.95 -2.99 9.15
C LYS A 56 -0.68 -3.82 8.98
N LYS A 57 -0.56 -4.89 9.78
CA LYS A 57 0.47 -5.92 9.59
C LYS A 57 0.37 -6.39 8.14
N GLY A 58 1.45 -6.21 7.38
CA GLY A 58 1.50 -6.70 6.01
C GLY A 58 1.26 -8.21 6.04
N SER A 59 0.33 -8.71 5.23
CA SER A 59 0.35 -10.10 4.84
C SER A 59 1.72 -10.33 4.22
N LYS A 60 2.56 -11.16 4.86
CA LYS A 60 3.82 -11.61 4.27
C LYS A 60 3.49 -12.42 3.01
N GLN A 61 3.29 -11.74 1.89
CA GLN A 61 3.57 -12.34 0.60
C GLN A 61 5.02 -11.97 0.31
N SER A 62 5.93 -12.80 0.84
CA SER A 62 7.28 -12.88 0.31
C SER A 62 7.10 -13.17 -1.18
N LEU A 63 7.36 -12.17 -2.02
CA LEU A 63 7.62 -12.41 -3.42
C LEU A 63 8.97 -13.13 -3.48
N THR A 64 8.93 -14.44 -3.23
CA THR A 64 10.05 -15.32 -3.53
C THR A 64 10.13 -15.34 -5.06
N VAL A 65 10.99 -14.49 -5.61
CA VAL A 65 11.42 -14.61 -6.99
C VAL A 65 12.29 -15.87 -7.04
N GLN A 66 11.71 -16.97 -7.52
CA GLN A 66 12.45 -18.17 -7.90
C GLN A 66 13.11 -17.96 -9.27
#